data_AF-A0A034UYT9-F1
#
_entry.id   AF-A0A034UYT9-F1
#
_cell.length_a   1.000
_cell.length_b   1.000
_cell.length_c   1.000
_cell.angle_alpha   90.00
_cell.angle_beta   90.00
_cell.angle_gamma   90.00
#
_symmetry.space_group_name_H-M   'P 1'
#
loop_
_entity.id
_entity.type
_entity.pdbx_description
1 polymer ?
#
loop_
_entity_poly.entity_id
_entity_poly.type
_entity_poly.pdbx_seq_one_letter_code
_entity_poly.pdbx_strand_id
1 'polypeptide(L)'
;SVLQPISSILINFNNKRVPKLQAEDQAVWWDTLNKMQKLLRKAAASLGASEKMDKECVHNYFMSVTEREVINGILNVKNTKNHCLAYVRYINNINLQNLKKASLFVDIINRSLDTESA
;
A
#
# COMPACT_ATOMS: atom_id res chain seq x y z
N SER A 1 13.00 -20.48 -10.01
CA SER A 1 13.68 -20.13 -8.75
C SER A 1 12.68 -20.25 -7.63
N VAL A 2 12.98 -20.98 -6.56
CA VAL A 2 12.08 -21.10 -5.39
C VAL A 2 12.38 -19.94 -4.45
N LEU A 3 11.38 -19.13 -4.13
CA LEU A 3 11.54 -18.04 -3.17
C LEU A 3 11.87 -18.61 -1.79
N GLN A 4 12.91 -18.07 -1.17
CA GLN A 4 13.29 -18.45 0.19
C GLN A 4 12.29 -17.85 1.19
N PRO A 5 11.86 -18.60 2.22
CA PRO A 5 10.98 -18.07 3.24
C PRO A 5 11.73 -17.04 4.09
N ILE A 6 11.05 -15.99 4.52
CA ILE A 6 11.64 -14.94 5.37
C ILE A 6 12.26 -15.51 6.67
N SER A 7 11.74 -16.65 7.14
CA SER A 7 12.24 -17.37 8.32
C SER A 7 13.62 -17.99 8.14
N SER A 8 14.19 -18.02 6.93
CA SER A 8 15.60 -18.40 6.73
C SER A 8 16.57 -17.31 7.20
N ILE A 9 16.09 -16.07 7.39
CA ILE A 9 16.85 -14.91 7.87
C ILE A 9 16.31 -14.46 9.23
N LEU A 10 15.00 -14.28 9.34
CA LEU A 10 14.30 -13.85 10.54
C LEU A 10 13.61 -15.06 11.18
N ILE A 11 14.39 -15.83 11.94
CA ILE A 11 14.04 -17.19 12.43
C ILE A 11 12.69 -17.22 13.15
N ASN A 12 12.36 -16.18 13.92
CA ASN A 12 11.15 -16.11 14.74
C ASN A 12 9.98 -15.41 14.06
N PHE A 13 10.11 -14.96 12.81
CA PHE A 13 9.06 -14.21 12.09
C PHE A 13 7.67 -14.87 12.13
N ASN A 14 7.64 -16.21 12.04
CA ASN A 14 6.42 -17.03 12.12
C ASN A 14 6.28 -17.83 13.44
N ASN A 15 7.15 -17.61 14.42
CA ASN A 15 7.21 -18.40 15.66
C ASN A 15 6.15 -17.94 16.68
N LYS A 16 4.92 -18.44 16.51
CA LYS A 16 3.79 -18.17 17.42
C LYS A 16 4.00 -18.65 18.86
N ARG A 17 4.99 -19.52 19.12
CA ARG A 17 5.28 -20.04 20.47
C ARG A 17 6.01 -19.03 21.34
N VAL A 18 6.69 -18.07 20.72
CA VAL A 18 7.43 -17.01 21.44
C VAL A 18 7.02 -15.64 20.89
N PRO A 19 5.85 -15.10 21.31
CA PRO A 19 5.29 -13.88 20.74
C PRO A 19 6.21 -12.66 20.78
N LYS A 20 7.07 -12.56 21.81
CA LYS A 20 8.02 -11.46 21.95
C LYS A 20 9.06 -11.47 20.82
N LEU A 21 9.76 -12.60 20.62
CA LEU A 21 10.75 -12.74 19.55
C LEU A 21 10.10 -12.65 18.16
N GLN A 22 8.87 -13.14 18.03
CA GLN A 22 8.09 -12.97 16.80
C GLN A 22 7.86 -11.49 16.48
N ALA A 23 7.42 -10.70 17.47
CA ALA A 23 7.16 -9.29 17.28
C ALA A 23 8.45 -8.51 16.93
N GLU A 24 9.57 -8.85 17.56
CA GLU A 24 10.88 -8.26 17.25
C GLU A 24 11.29 -8.53 15.79
N ASP A 25 11.25 -9.78 15.33
CA ASP A 25 11.58 -10.13 13.95
C ASP A 25 10.60 -9.53 12.94
N GLN A 26 9.30 -9.50 13.26
CA GLN A 26 8.31 -8.84 12.42
C GLN A 26 8.58 -7.34 12.30
N ALA A 27 8.94 -6.67 13.40
CA ALA A 27 9.29 -5.26 13.37
C ALA A 27 10.49 -4.98 12.46
N VAL A 28 11.54 -5.82 12.51
CA VAL A 28 12.70 -5.73 11.62
C VAL A 28 12.30 -5.87 10.15
N TRP A 29 11.44 -6.83 9.84
CA TRP A 29 10.91 -7.00 8.48
C TRP A 29 10.12 -5.78 8.01
N TRP A 30 9.19 -5.29 8.82
CA TRP A 30 8.34 -4.15 8.46
C TRP A 30 9.17 -2.88 8.24
N ASP A 31 10.17 -2.61 9.08
CA ASP A 31 11.08 -1.48 8.90
C ASP A 31 11.90 -1.62 7.60
N THR A 32 12.44 -2.82 7.34
CA THR A 32 13.23 -3.10 6.13
C THR A 32 12.38 -2.96 4.87
N LEU A 33 11.18 -3.55 4.86
CA LEU A 33 10.23 -3.46 3.76
C LEU A 33 9.87 -2.01 3.46
N ASN A 34 9.54 -1.22 4.48
CA ASN A 34 9.19 0.19 4.34
C ASN A 34 10.34 1.01 3.74
N LYS A 35 11.59 0.75 4.17
CA LYS A 35 12.78 1.40 3.60
C LYS A 35 12.97 1.03 2.13
N MET A 36 12.86 -0.26 1.78
CA MET A 36 12.96 -0.72 0.39
C MET A 36 11.87 -0.12 -0.49
N GLN A 37 10.61 -0.12 -0.03
CA GLN A 37 9.49 0.46 -0.76
C GLN A 37 9.71 1.96 -1.05
N LYS A 38 10.16 2.73 -0.06
CA LYS A 38 10.49 4.15 -0.25
C LYS A 38 11.57 4.37 -1.31
N LEU A 39 12.63 3.57 -1.28
CA LEU A 39 13.72 3.66 -2.27
C LEU A 39 13.21 3.32 -3.68
N LEU A 40 12.43 2.25 -3.81
CA LEU A 40 11.88 1.81 -5.10
C LEU A 40 10.89 2.82 -5.68
N ARG A 41 9.99 3.39 -4.86
CA ARG A 41 9.08 4.46 -5.30
C ARG A 41 9.82 5.70 -5.77
N LYS A 42 10.83 6.14 -5.03
CA LYS A 42 11.67 7.27 -5.43
C LYS A 42 12.38 7.00 -6.76
N ALA A 43 12.90 5.80 -6.95
CA ALA A 43 13.54 5.40 -8.20
C ALA A 43 12.54 5.39 -9.37
N ALA A 44 11.35 4.79 -9.18
CA ALA A 44 10.30 4.74 -10.18
C ALA A 44 9.85 6.15 -10.60
N ALA A 45 9.61 7.05 -9.63
CA ALA A 45 9.27 8.44 -9.91
C ALA A 45 10.36 9.16 -10.72
N SER A 46 11.63 8.98 -10.34
CA SER A 46 12.75 9.58 -11.08
C SER A 46 12.88 9.04 -12.49
N LEU A 47 12.66 7.73 -12.69
CA LEU A 47 12.73 7.10 -14.01
C LEU A 47 11.56 7.54 -14.89
N GLY A 48 10.35 7.63 -14.33
CA GLY A 48 9.17 8.15 -15.00
C GLY A 48 9.33 9.60 -15.45
N ALA A 49 9.88 10.47 -14.59
CA ALA A 49 10.18 11.86 -14.93
C ALA A 49 11.26 12.00 -16.02
N SER A 50 12.14 11.00 -16.14
CA SER A 50 13.15 10.94 -17.21
C SER A 50 12.70 10.19 -18.47
N GLU A 51 11.42 9.80 -18.54
CA GLU A 51 10.83 9.01 -19.63
C GLU A 51 11.53 7.65 -19.89
N LYS A 52 12.29 7.15 -18.89
CA LYS A 52 12.96 5.84 -18.93
C LYS A 52 12.09 4.70 -18.41
N MET A 53 10.88 5.01 -17.97
CA MET A 53 9.90 4.08 -17.44
C MET A 53 8.52 4.59 -17.83
N ASP A 54 7.68 3.68 -18.32
CA ASP A 54 6.31 3.97 -18.73
C ASP A 54 5.41 4.28 -17.54
N LYS A 55 4.37 5.07 -17.79
CA LYS A 55 3.45 5.55 -16.75
C LYS A 55 2.77 4.40 -16.00
N GLU A 56 2.42 3.31 -16.69
CA GLU A 56 1.79 2.15 -16.07
C GLU A 56 2.75 1.42 -15.13
N CYS A 57 4.00 1.17 -15.55
CA CYS A 57 4.98 0.59 -14.65
C CYS A 57 5.31 1.51 -13.47
N VAL A 58 5.37 2.84 -13.66
CA VAL A 58 5.54 3.77 -12.53
C VAL A 58 4.37 3.61 -11.55
N HIS A 59 3.13 3.67 -12.05
CA HIS A 59 1.91 3.54 -11.25
C HIS A 59 1.90 2.24 -10.42
N ASN A 60 2.40 1.13 -10.97
CA ASN A 60 2.49 -0.14 -10.25
C ASN A 60 3.30 -0.11 -8.94
N TYR A 61 4.21 0.86 -8.74
CA TYR A 61 4.95 1.05 -7.48
C TYR A 61 4.18 1.84 -6.41
N PHE A 62 3.16 2.60 -6.84
CA PHE A 62 2.31 3.43 -5.98
C PHE A 62 0.94 2.79 -5.74
N MET A 63 0.48 1.96 -6.67
CA MET A 63 -0.77 1.22 -6.60
C MET A 63 -0.92 0.44 -5.29
N SER A 64 -2.05 0.64 -4.63
CA SER A 64 -2.39 -0.09 -3.41
C SER A 64 -2.88 -1.51 -3.71
N VAL A 65 -2.83 -2.41 -2.72
CA VAL A 65 -3.42 -3.75 -2.85
C VAL A 65 -4.90 -3.65 -3.16
N THR A 66 -5.62 -2.77 -2.45
CA THR A 66 -7.05 -2.53 -2.67
C THR A 66 -7.35 -2.06 -4.09
N GLU A 67 -6.55 -1.13 -4.63
CA GLU A 67 -6.72 -0.67 -6.01
C GLU A 67 -6.53 -1.82 -7.00
N ARG A 68 -5.49 -2.64 -6.81
CA ARG A 68 -5.25 -3.82 -7.64
C ARG A 68 -6.40 -4.83 -7.56
N GLU A 69 -6.97 -5.04 -6.37
CA GLU A 69 -8.14 -5.89 -6.16
C GLU A 69 -9.37 -5.32 -6.87
N VAL A 70 -9.61 -4.01 -6.83
CA VAL A 70 -10.70 -3.33 -7.52
C VAL A 70 -10.53 -3.44 -9.04
N ILE A 71 -9.34 -3.18 -9.58
CA ILE A 71 -9.06 -3.30 -11.00
C ILE A 71 -9.34 -4.73 -11.48
N ASN A 72 -8.80 -5.73 -10.79
CA ASN A 72 -8.89 -7.13 -11.22
C ASN A 72 -10.23 -7.79 -10.90
N GLY A 73 -10.93 -7.37 -9.86
CA GLY A 73 -12.19 -7.96 -9.41
C GLY A 73 -13.43 -7.26 -9.94
N ILE A 74 -13.32 -5.97 -10.30
CA ILE A 74 -14.46 -5.14 -10.67
C ILE A 74 -14.28 -4.51 -12.05
N LEU A 75 -13.16 -3.84 -12.32
CA LEU A 75 -13.03 -3.04 -13.55
C LEU A 75 -12.75 -3.90 -14.79
N ASN A 76 -11.90 -4.92 -14.66
CA ASN A 76 -11.45 -5.76 -15.77
C ASN A 76 -12.28 -7.04 -15.96
N VAL A 77 -13.29 -7.28 -15.12
CA VAL A 77 -14.12 -8.50 -15.17
C VAL A 77 -15.37 -8.25 -16.02
N LYS A 78 -15.77 -9.26 -16.80
CA LYS A 78 -17.03 -9.22 -17.57
C LYS A 78 -18.22 -9.50 -16.66
N ASN A 79 -19.41 -8.99 -17.01
CA ASN A 79 -20.66 -9.25 -16.30
C ASN A 79 -20.71 -8.80 -14.81
N THR A 80 -19.98 -7.75 -14.45
CA THR A 80 -19.87 -7.25 -13.07
C THR A 80 -21.18 -6.73 -12.47
N LYS A 81 -22.16 -6.34 -13.30
CA LYS A 81 -23.47 -5.83 -12.85
C LYS A 81 -24.21 -6.77 -11.90
N ASN A 82 -24.06 -8.09 -12.08
CA ASN A 82 -24.78 -9.08 -11.27
C ASN A 82 -23.98 -9.56 -10.05
N HIS A 83 -22.70 -9.18 -9.94
CA HIS A 83 -21.77 -9.75 -8.96
C HIS A 83 -21.06 -8.70 -8.10
N CYS A 84 -21.18 -7.41 -8.44
CA CYS A 84 -20.55 -6.31 -7.72
C CYS A 84 -21.60 -5.29 -7.27
N LEU A 85 -21.55 -4.92 -5.99
CA LEU A 85 -22.28 -3.79 -5.44
C LEU A 85 -21.25 -2.72 -5.05
N ALA A 86 -21.34 -1.54 -5.66
CA ALA A 86 -20.51 -0.40 -5.30
C ALA A 86 -21.36 0.63 -4.54
N TYR A 87 -20.89 1.05 -3.37
CA TYR A 87 -21.48 2.17 -2.63
C TYR A 87 -20.53 3.36 -2.71
N VAL A 88 -20.93 4.40 -3.45
CA VAL A 88 -20.16 5.64 -3.58
C VAL A 88 -20.77 6.69 -2.66
N ARG A 89 -19.93 7.27 -1.80
CA ARG A 89 -20.34 8.33 -0.87
C ARG A 89 -19.54 9.59 -1.15
N TYR A 90 -20.25 10.70 -1.33
CA TYR A 90 -19.65 12.03 -1.39
C TYR A 90 -19.66 12.66 0.01
N ILE A 91 -18.49 13.02 0.52
CA ILE A 91 -18.33 13.68 1.82
C ILE A 91 -17.70 15.04 1.58
N ASN A 92 -18.50 16.09 1.72
CA ASN A 92 -18.04 17.46 1.53
C ASN A 92 -17.58 18.09 2.85
N ASN A 93 -16.72 19.11 2.77
CA ASN A 93 -16.33 19.97 3.88
C ASN A 93 -15.74 19.20 5.09
N ILE A 94 -14.89 18.20 4.83
CA ILE A 94 -14.15 17.50 5.89
C ILE A 94 -13.29 18.52 6.65
N ASN A 95 -13.48 18.62 7.96
CA ASN A 95 -12.70 19.52 8.80
C ASN A 95 -11.28 18.96 9.04
N LEU A 96 -10.33 19.44 8.25
CA LEU A 96 -8.92 19.04 8.34
C LEU A 96 -8.19 19.54 9.60
N GLN A 97 -8.78 20.45 10.39
CA GLN A 97 -8.20 20.87 11.67
C GLN A 97 -8.34 19.77 12.74
N ASN A 98 -9.40 18.96 12.67
CA ASN A 98 -9.58 17.81 13.54
C ASN A 98 -9.00 16.56 12.87
N LEU A 99 -7.68 16.44 12.88
CA LEU A 99 -6.96 15.36 12.21
C LEU A 99 -7.42 13.97 12.64
N LYS A 100 -7.79 13.77 13.92
CA LYS A 100 -8.28 12.48 14.43
C LYS A 100 -9.58 12.03 13.76
N LYS A 101 -10.48 12.97 13.42
CA LYS A 101 -11.72 12.68 12.69
C LYS A 101 -11.49 12.67 11.18
N ALA A 102 -10.65 13.57 10.66
CA ALA A 102 -10.35 13.64 9.24
C ALA A 102 -9.66 12.36 8.73
N SER A 103 -8.75 11.79 9.52
CA SER A 103 -8.03 10.54 9.18
C SER A 103 -8.92 9.30 9.05
N LEU A 104 -10.22 9.40 9.34
CA LEU A 104 -11.20 8.34 9.08
C LEU A 104 -11.72 8.36 7.64
N PHE A 105 -11.47 9.44 6.90
CA PHE A 105 -12.03 9.70 5.58
C PHE A 105 -10.99 10.06 4.52
N VAL A 106 -9.83 10.60 4.93
CA VAL A 106 -8.72 10.96 4.06
C VAL A 106 -7.40 10.50 4.65
N ASP A 107 -6.44 10.19 3.78
CA ASP A 107 -5.09 9.83 4.21
C ASP A 107 -4.35 11.06 4.74
N ILE A 108 -3.77 10.93 5.94
CA ILE A 108 -3.01 11.98 6.63
C ILE A 108 -1.62 11.46 6.95
N ILE A 109 -0.58 12.11 6.42
CA ILE A 109 0.82 11.82 6.72
C ILE A 109 1.46 13.07 7.33
N ASN A 110 2.19 12.94 8.44
CA ASN A 110 2.89 14.05 9.10
C ASN A 110 2.03 15.30 9.35
N ARG A 111 0.74 15.12 9.66
CA ARG A 111 -0.27 16.19 9.86
C ARG A 111 -0.66 16.96 8.59
N SER A 112 -0.29 16.48 7.42
CA SER A 112 -0.75 16.98 6.13
C SER A 112 -1.58 15.92 5.40
N LEU A 113 -2.44 16.38 4.49
CA LEU A 113 -3.12 15.50 3.55
C LEU A 113 -2.07 14.74 2.73
N ASP A 114 -2.21 13.43 2.63
CA ASP A 114 -1.42 12.65 1.70
C ASP A 114 -1.98 12.85 0.28
N THR A 115 -1.12 13.28 -0.64
CA THR A 115 -1.45 13.48 -2.05
C THR A 115 -0.87 12.40 -2.94
N GLU A 116 -0.16 11.41 -2.38
CA GLU A 116 0.47 10.32 -3.14
C GLU A 116 -0.58 9.34 -3.70
N SER A 117 -1.76 9.26 -3.08
CA SER A 117 -2.88 8.39 -3.46
C SER A 117 -3.95 9.06 -4.34
N ALA A 118 -3.70 10.28 -4.85
CA ALA A 118 -4.68 11.12 -5.56
C ALA A 118 -4.54 11.10 -7.09
#